data_AF-A0A9D3C3H0-F1
#
_entry.id   AF-A0A9D3C3H0-F1
#
_cell.length_a   1.000
_cell.length_b   1.000
_cell.length_c   1.000
_cell.angle_alpha   90.00
_cell.angle_beta   90.00
_cell.angle_gamma   90.00
#
_symmetry.space_group_name_H-M   'P 1'
#
loop_
_entity.id
_entity.type
_entity.pdbx_description
1 polymer ?
#
loop_
_entity_poly.entity_id
_entity_poly.type
_entity_poly.pdbx_seq_one_letter_code
_entity_poly.pdbx_strand_id
1 'polypeptide(L)'
;MILPLIFLLASLLQHYGAEAESSHVSKFLLPSVKEKNGVQDSAQEKVLTVSGEGMVHSPDFPHTYPRNTVLVWRLVAASNMRIQLTFDERFGLEDPEDGICKYDFVEIEDPTEKTLLGRWCGSQPGTESHKSKGNQIIIRFISDEYFPSEPGFCIHYSPLPVSISEPEVPALPPPSLQGVEELSEAVAGLSTVEEVMKYLEPERWQLDMEELYKPTWQVLGKSFILNKKARGGADLNLLREEVRLYSCTPRNYSVSLREELKRTDVIFWPSCLLVKRCGGNCACCSHHCYDCQCVPARVAKKYHEVLLLKHRGGGRGLLKSMTDVPLEHHEECSCVCKDD
;
A
#
# COMPACT_ATOMS: atom_id res chain seq x y z
N MET A 1 -66.13 -40.80 -25.90
CA MET A 1 -66.43 -40.43 -24.50
C MET A 1 -66.30 -38.92 -24.38
N ILE A 2 -67.46 -38.23 -24.27
CA ILE A 2 -67.73 -36.94 -23.60
C ILE A 2 -66.88 -35.74 -24.12
N LEU A 3 -67.22 -34.97 -25.18
CA LEU A 3 -68.28 -33.93 -25.38
C LEU A 3 -68.42 -32.88 -24.24
N PRO A 4 -68.84 -31.61 -24.48
CA PRO A 4 -68.52 -30.66 -25.58
C PRO A 4 -68.67 -29.13 -25.19
N LEU A 5 -68.76 -28.26 -26.22
CA LEU A 5 -69.47 -26.94 -26.33
C LEU A 5 -68.81 -25.67 -25.72
N ILE A 6 -68.36 -24.64 -26.49
CA ILE A 6 -69.00 -23.57 -27.31
C ILE A 6 -69.67 -22.42 -26.49
N PHE A 7 -69.48 -21.17 -26.98
CA PHE A 7 -70.16 -19.86 -26.76
C PHE A 7 -69.38 -18.85 -25.88
N LEU A 8 -68.87 -17.70 -26.35
CA LEU A 8 -69.42 -16.46 -26.97
C LEU A 8 -69.83 -15.36 -25.95
N LEU A 9 -69.25 -14.18 -26.19
CA LEU A 9 -69.77 -12.80 -26.04
C LEU A 9 -69.91 -12.14 -24.65
N ALA A 10 -69.37 -10.90 -24.59
CA ALA A 10 -70.01 -9.61 -24.22
C ALA A 10 -70.76 -9.55 -22.87
N SER A 11 -70.79 -8.52 -22.02
CA SER A 11 -70.48 -7.09 -22.03
C SER A 11 -71.31 -6.50 -20.86
N LEU A 12 -70.96 -5.30 -20.39
CA LEU A 12 -71.85 -4.30 -19.77
C LEU A 12 -72.38 -4.48 -18.33
N LEU A 13 -72.10 -3.44 -17.54
CA LEU A 13 -72.95 -2.68 -16.59
C LEU A 13 -71.93 -1.76 -15.86
N GLN A 14 -71.74 -0.46 -16.14
CA GLN A 14 -72.61 0.69 -16.32
C GLN A 14 -73.51 1.07 -15.13
N HIS A 15 -73.22 2.28 -14.63
CA HIS A 15 -74.03 3.24 -13.87
C HIS A 15 -74.29 3.04 -12.37
N TYR A 16 -73.77 3.98 -11.57
CA TYR A 16 -74.47 5.03 -10.77
C TYR A 16 -73.33 5.79 -10.05
N GLY A 17 -73.08 7.10 -10.17
CA GLY A 17 -73.96 8.25 -10.32
C GLY A 17 -73.98 9.02 -8.99
N ALA A 18 -73.30 10.17 -8.91
CA ALA A 18 -73.70 11.35 -8.13
C ALA A 18 -72.67 12.48 -8.26
N GLU A 19 -73.13 13.57 -8.85
CA GLU A 19 -72.52 14.91 -8.97
C GLU A 19 -72.60 15.69 -7.65
N ALA A 20 -71.73 16.70 -7.54
CA ALA A 20 -71.95 18.08 -7.06
C ALA A 20 -70.67 18.57 -6.36
N GLU A 21 -69.78 19.31 -7.02
CA GLU A 21 -69.83 20.73 -7.43
C GLU A 21 -69.48 21.75 -6.34
N SER A 22 -68.78 22.79 -6.81
CA SER A 22 -68.56 24.12 -6.24
C SER A 22 -67.29 24.31 -5.39
N SER A 23 -66.54 25.42 -5.47
CA SER A 23 -66.07 26.33 -6.52
C SER A 23 -65.24 27.42 -5.80
N HIS A 24 -64.53 28.26 -6.56
CA HIS A 24 -63.90 29.54 -6.17
C HIS A 24 -62.52 29.48 -5.48
N VAL A 25 -61.41 29.67 -6.23
CA VAL A 25 -60.84 30.93 -6.79
C VAL A 25 -60.02 31.71 -5.76
N SER A 26 -58.71 31.82 -6.01
CA SER A 26 -58.02 33.11 -6.17
C SER A 26 -56.62 32.93 -6.77
N LYS A 27 -56.44 33.52 -7.95
CA LYS A 27 -55.15 33.83 -8.59
C LYS A 27 -54.50 35.01 -7.87
N PHE A 28 -53.19 34.97 -7.66
CA PHE A 28 -52.36 36.18 -7.63
C PHE A 28 -51.22 36.02 -8.63
N LEU A 29 -51.02 37.09 -9.40
CA LEU A 29 -50.12 37.25 -10.53
C LEU A 29 -48.96 38.18 -10.14
N LEU A 30 -47.85 38.01 -10.88
CA LEU A 30 -46.76 38.93 -11.24
C LEU A 30 -45.41 38.80 -10.49
N PRO A 31 -44.25 39.11 -11.15
CA PRO A 31 -44.04 39.40 -12.57
C PRO A 31 -42.97 38.54 -13.27
N SER A 32 -43.16 38.36 -14.58
CA SER A 32 -42.13 37.96 -15.54
C SER A 32 -41.06 39.04 -15.63
N VAL A 33 -39.80 38.67 -15.33
CA VAL A 33 -38.62 39.46 -15.66
C VAL A 33 -37.82 38.68 -16.70
N LYS A 34 -37.58 39.36 -17.82
CA LYS A 34 -36.88 38.88 -19.02
C LYS A 34 -35.47 38.39 -18.72
N GLU A 35 -35.09 37.32 -19.40
CA GLU A 35 -33.71 36.87 -19.57
C GLU A 35 -32.78 38.02 -19.95
N LYS A 36 -31.67 38.11 -19.24
CA LYS A 36 -30.40 38.58 -19.78
C LYS A 36 -29.33 37.58 -19.35
N ASN A 37 -28.73 36.95 -20.35
CA ASN A 37 -27.50 36.15 -20.25
C ASN A 37 -26.43 36.86 -19.41
N GLY A 38 -25.84 36.12 -18.47
CA GLY A 38 -24.62 36.54 -17.79
C GLY A 38 -24.44 35.88 -16.42
N VAL A 39 -23.98 34.63 -16.41
CA VAL A 39 -23.23 33.94 -15.35
C VAL A 39 -23.40 34.50 -13.92
N GLN A 40 -24.30 33.90 -13.16
CA GLN A 40 -24.18 33.87 -11.71
C GLN A 40 -24.37 32.43 -11.26
N ASP A 41 -23.31 31.83 -10.73
CA ASP A 41 -23.49 30.81 -9.71
C ASP A 41 -22.49 31.09 -8.58
N SER A 42 -22.95 31.86 -7.62
CA SER A 42 -22.22 32.11 -6.37
C SER A 42 -22.56 30.94 -5.46
N ALA A 43 -21.79 29.85 -5.53
CA ALA A 43 -21.85 28.80 -4.53
C ALA A 43 -21.67 29.44 -3.14
N GLN A 44 -22.77 29.52 -2.38
CA GLN A 44 -22.79 30.23 -1.12
C GLN A 44 -22.12 29.35 -0.06
N GLU A 45 -20.91 29.73 0.35
CA GLU A 45 -20.18 29.03 1.40
C GLU A 45 -20.89 29.15 2.75
N LYS A 46 -21.23 28.02 3.36
CA LYS A 46 -21.83 27.95 4.69
C LYS A 46 -20.75 27.71 5.74
N VAL A 47 -20.46 28.72 6.55
CA VAL A 47 -19.54 28.59 7.68
C VAL A 47 -20.26 27.97 8.89
N LEU A 48 -19.72 26.90 9.45
CA LEU A 48 -20.24 26.19 10.62
C LEU A 48 -19.21 26.20 11.75
N THR A 49 -19.58 26.76 12.89
CA THR A 49 -18.74 26.70 14.10
C THR A 49 -18.83 25.33 14.75
N VAL A 50 -17.71 24.64 14.90
CA VAL A 50 -17.63 23.31 15.51
C VAL A 50 -17.31 23.42 17.00
N SER A 51 -18.33 23.31 17.83
CA SER A 51 -18.22 23.26 19.30
C SER A 51 -18.60 21.91 19.91
N GLY A 52 -19.08 20.98 19.09
CA GLY A 52 -19.53 19.64 19.47
C GLY A 52 -19.73 18.77 18.24
N GLU A 53 -20.25 17.56 18.43
CA GLU A 53 -20.57 16.67 17.32
C GLU A 53 -21.69 17.24 16.45
N GLY A 54 -21.60 16.98 15.14
CA GLY A 54 -22.61 17.37 14.17
C GLY A 54 -22.45 16.61 12.87
N MET A 55 -23.18 17.04 11.85
CA MET A 55 -23.12 16.40 10.53
C MET A 55 -23.39 17.40 9.40
N VAL A 56 -22.85 17.09 8.23
CA VAL A 56 -23.23 17.68 6.94
C VAL A 56 -23.64 16.56 6.01
N HIS A 57 -24.63 16.78 5.16
CA HIS A 57 -25.14 15.74 4.27
C HIS A 57 -25.61 16.36 2.96
N SER A 58 -25.72 15.52 1.92
CA SER A 58 -26.41 15.90 0.69
C SER A 58 -27.87 16.26 0.99
N PRO A 59 -28.49 17.17 0.23
CA PRO A 59 -29.92 17.44 0.38
C PRO A 59 -30.71 16.13 0.24
N ASP A 60 -31.76 16.00 1.05
CA ASP A 60 -32.68 14.86 1.07
C ASP A 60 -32.09 13.50 1.47
N PHE A 61 -30.82 13.43 1.91
CA PHE A 61 -30.20 12.21 2.46
C PHE A 61 -31.14 11.49 3.47
N PRO A 62 -31.38 10.16 3.37
CA PRO A 62 -30.71 9.17 2.52
C PRO A 62 -31.41 8.94 1.16
N HIS A 63 -32.16 9.91 0.65
CA HIS A 63 -32.78 9.86 -0.68
C HIS A 63 -31.88 10.50 -1.74
N THR A 64 -32.32 10.43 -2.99
CA THR A 64 -31.64 11.00 -4.14
C THR A 64 -31.37 12.49 -3.95
N TYR A 65 -30.10 12.89 -4.09
CA TYR A 65 -29.70 14.29 -4.02
C TYR A 65 -30.08 15.05 -5.31
N PRO A 66 -30.23 16.38 -5.23
CA PRO A 66 -30.54 17.21 -6.39
C PRO A 66 -29.38 17.27 -7.38
N ARG A 67 -29.73 17.39 -8.66
CA ARG A 67 -28.82 17.66 -9.78
C ARG A 67 -28.32 19.11 -9.76
N ASN A 68 -27.22 19.36 -10.46
CA ASN A 68 -26.64 20.68 -10.69
C ASN A 68 -26.50 21.49 -9.38
N THR A 69 -25.95 20.85 -8.36
CA THR A 69 -25.89 21.38 -7.01
C THR A 69 -24.44 21.57 -6.59
N VAL A 70 -24.09 22.79 -6.16
CA VAL A 70 -22.80 23.09 -5.55
C VAL A 70 -23.02 23.55 -4.11
N LEU A 71 -22.52 22.77 -3.15
CA LEU A 71 -22.58 23.10 -1.72
C LEU A 71 -21.18 23.16 -1.16
N VAL A 72 -20.90 24.21 -0.38
CA VAL A 72 -19.61 24.38 0.29
C VAL A 72 -19.86 24.64 1.76
N TRP A 73 -19.29 23.81 2.63
CA TRP A 73 -19.29 24.01 4.08
C TRP A 73 -17.87 24.30 4.56
N ARG A 74 -17.68 25.39 5.29
CA ARG A 74 -16.44 25.64 6.04
C ARG A 74 -16.69 25.35 7.50
N LEU A 75 -16.11 24.27 7.99
CA LEU A 75 -16.13 23.93 9.41
C LEU A 75 -15.00 24.70 10.11
N VAL A 76 -15.31 25.39 11.21
CA VAL A 76 -14.35 26.19 11.99
C VAL A 76 -14.46 25.83 13.47
N ALA A 77 -13.45 25.18 14.02
CA ALA A 77 -13.34 24.88 15.45
C ALA A 77 -12.57 25.98 16.19
N ALA A 78 -12.55 25.91 17.53
CA ALA A 78 -11.68 26.75 18.35
C ALA A 78 -10.20 26.53 17.98
N SER A 79 -9.34 27.53 18.17
CA SER A 79 -7.93 27.49 17.72
C SER A 79 -7.08 26.38 18.33
N ASN A 80 -7.51 25.83 19.47
CA ASN A 80 -6.89 24.70 20.17
C ASN A 80 -7.57 23.36 19.88
N MET A 81 -8.42 23.29 18.85
CA MET A 81 -9.16 22.09 18.46
C MET A 81 -8.89 21.77 16.97
N ARG A 82 -8.94 20.49 16.63
CA ARG A 82 -9.00 19.94 15.27
C ARG A 82 -10.40 19.39 15.01
N ILE A 83 -10.69 19.03 13.78
CA ILE A 83 -11.97 18.53 13.32
C ILE A 83 -11.73 17.12 12.77
N GLN A 84 -12.41 16.12 13.32
CA GLN A 84 -12.47 14.77 12.77
C GLN A 84 -13.74 14.62 11.94
N LEU A 85 -13.65 13.93 10.81
CA LEU A 85 -14.74 13.61 9.91
C LEU A 85 -14.86 12.11 9.72
N THR A 86 -16.08 11.61 9.62
CA THR A 86 -16.38 10.21 9.30
C THR A 86 -17.60 10.15 8.40
N PHE A 87 -17.52 9.39 7.30
CA PHE A 87 -18.67 9.16 6.41
C PHE A 87 -19.68 8.18 7.04
N ASP A 88 -20.97 8.43 6.84
CA ASP A 88 -22.05 7.46 7.11
C ASP A 88 -21.88 6.26 6.15
N GLU A 89 -22.15 5.06 6.65
CA GLU A 89 -22.03 3.81 5.87
C GLU A 89 -22.93 3.80 4.63
N ARG A 90 -24.04 4.54 4.66
CA ARG A 90 -24.98 4.69 3.55
C ARG A 90 -24.50 5.80 2.63
N PHE A 91 -23.43 5.55 1.88
CA PHE A 91 -22.91 6.48 0.89
C PHE A 91 -23.18 5.96 -0.52
N GLY A 92 -23.65 6.85 -1.39
CA GLY A 92 -23.89 6.57 -2.80
C GLY A 92 -24.00 7.84 -3.61
N LEU A 93 -22.96 8.14 -4.38
CA LEU A 93 -22.94 9.13 -5.43
C LEU A 93 -22.78 8.44 -6.80
N GLU A 94 -22.84 9.18 -7.90
CA GLU A 94 -22.62 8.61 -9.23
C GLU A 94 -21.25 7.89 -9.32
N ASP A 95 -21.22 6.77 -10.05
CA ASP A 95 -20.02 5.96 -10.18
C ASP A 95 -18.89 6.71 -10.92
N PRO A 96 -17.62 6.43 -10.60
CA PRO A 96 -16.49 7.04 -11.27
C PRO A 96 -16.37 6.62 -12.75
N GLU A 97 -15.93 7.54 -13.60
CA GLU A 97 -15.48 7.24 -14.96
C GLU A 97 -13.96 7.07 -14.97
N ASP A 98 -13.47 5.94 -15.49
CA ASP A 98 -12.03 5.60 -15.52
C ASP A 98 -11.33 5.72 -14.15
N GLY A 99 -12.06 5.45 -13.06
CA GLY A 99 -11.56 5.55 -11.68
C GLY A 99 -11.49 6.99 -11.14
N ILE A 100 -12.08 7.97 -11.83
CA ILE A 100 -12.07 9.37 -11.46
C ILE A 100 -13.51 9.85 -11.17
N CYS A 101 -13.69 10.49 -10.01
CA CYS A 101 -14.93 11.16 -9.64
C CYS A 101 -15.10 12.48 -10.42
N LYS A 102 -15.60 12.35 -11.64
CA LYS A 102 -15.72 13.44 -12.62
C LYS A 102 -17.10 14.11 -12.62
N TYR A 103 -18.15 13.33 -12.36
CA TYR A 103 -19.55 13.76 -12.41
C TYR A 103 -19.97 14.31 -11.04
N ASP A 104 -20.52 13.43 -10.19
CA ASP A 104 -20.94 13.76 -8.84
C ASP A 104 -19.88 13.39 -7.81
N PHE A 105 -19.49 14.34 -6.95
CA PHE A 105 -18.50 14.07 -5.91
C PHE A 105 -18.62 14.98 -4.70
N VAL A 106 -18.12 14.47 -3.58
CA VAL A 106 -17.79 15.28 -2.41
C VAL A 106 -16.28 15.28 -2.23
N GLU A 107 -15.69 16.43 -1.91
CA GLU A 107 -14.27 16.59 -1.63
C GLU A 107 -14.04 17.36 -0.34
N ILE A 108 -12.93 17.05 0.32
CA ILE A 108 -12.56 17.62 1.61
C ILE A 108 -11.18 18.25 1.46
N GLU A 109 -11.05 19.51 1.86
CA GLU A 109 -9.84 20.32 1.76
C GLU A 109 -9.46 20.88 3.13
N ASP A 110 -8.18 20.79 3.49
CA ASP A 110 -7.61 21.49 4.64
C ASP A 110 -7.00 22.82 4.19
N PRO A 111 -7.59 23.98 4.57
CA PRO A 111 -7.12 25.29 4.13
C PRO A 111 -5.79 25.72 4.76
N THR A 112 -5.33 25.05 5.83
CA THR A 112 -4.09 25.40 6.54
C THR A 112 -2.87 25.20 5.65
N GLU A 113 -2.88 24.13 4.86
CA GLU A 113 -1.82 23.78 3.90
C GLU A 113 -2.30 23.80 2.44
N LYS A 114 -3.59 24.11 2.21
CA LYS A 114 -4.27 24.01 0.90
C LYS A 114 -4.16 22.60 0.31
N THR A 115 -4.27 21.59 1.17
CA THR A 115 -4.18 20.18 0.80
C THR A 115 -5.56 19.57 0.62
N LEU A 116 -5.82 18.97 -0.52
CA LEU A 116 -7.01 18.15 -0.73
C LEU A 116 -6.82 16.82 0.00
N LEU A 117 -7.67 16.53 0.99
CA LEU A 117 -7.65 15.27 1.74
C LEU A 117 -8.18 14.11 0.89
N GLY A 118 -9.14 14.41 0.00
CA GLY A 118 -9.65 13.43 -0.94
C GLY A 118 -10.88 13.93 -1.69
N ARG A 119 -11.33 13.10 -2.62
CA ARG A 119 -12.54 13.27 -3.42
C ARG A 119 -13.21 11.90 -3.56
N TRP A 120 -14.52 11.84 -3.31
CA TRP A 120 -15.28 10.60 -3.21
C TRP A 120 -16.55 10.63 -4.07
N CYS A 121 -16.85 9.49 -4.67
CA CYS A 121 -18.04 9.19 -5.48
C CYS A 121 -18.32 7.68 -5.47
N GLY A 122 -19.34 7.21 -6.18
CA GLY A 122 -19.76 5.80 -6.16
C GLY A 122 -20.33 5.35 -4.81
N SER A 123 -20.19 4.06 -4.49
CA SER A 123 -20.86 3.41 -3.35
C SER A 123 -19.97 3.13 -2.12
N GLN A 124 -18.69 3.54 -2.13
CA GLN A 124 -17.76 3.30 -1.02
C GLN A 124 -16.86 4.52 -0.76
N PRO A 125 -17.14 5.34 0.26
CA PRO A 125 -16.36 6.54 0.58
C PRO A 125 -15.08 6.22 1.39
N GLY A 126 -14.80 4.94 1.64
CA GLY A 126 -13.76 4.52 2.57
C GLY A 126 -14.23 4.56 4.03
N THR A 127 -13.76 3.62 4.85
CA THR A 127 -14.08 3.51 6.28
C THR A 127 -13.17 4.36 7.17
N GLU A 128 -12.29 5.15 6.56
CA GLU A 128 -11.26 5.91 7.26
C GLU A 128 -11.82 7.22 7.80
N SER A 129 -11.51 7.55 9.06
CA SER A 129 -11.82 8.87 9.60
C SER A 129 -10.75 9.88 9.19
N HIS A 130 -11.16 11.03 8.67
CA HIS A 130 -10.25 12.10 8.25
C HIS A 130 -10.09 13.15 9.35
N LYS A 131 -8.88 13.66 9.57
CA LYS A 131 -8.60 14.66 10.61
C LYS A 131 -7.98 15.91 10.01
N SER A 132 -8.45 17.08 10.44
CA SER A 132 -7.82 18.36 10.08
C SER A 132 -6.46 18.51 10.73
N LYS A 133 -5.54 19.19 10.05
CA LYS A 133 -4.25 19.63 10.59
C LYS A 133 -4.42 20.90 11.42
N GLY A 134 -5.21 21.84 10.92
CA GLY A 134 -5.60 23.08 11.61
C GLY A 134 -6.97 22.99 12.29
N ASN A 135 -7.56 24.14 12.61
CA ASN A 135 -8.90 24.25 13.20
C ASN A 135 -10.01 24.45 12.15
N GLN A 136 -9.72 24.24 10.87
CA GLN A 136 -10.66 24.45 9.78
C GLN A 136 -10.64 23.31 8.77
N ILE A 137 -11.78 23.06 8.15
CA ILE A 137 -11.96 22.18 6.98
C ILE A 137 -12.94 22.83 6.02
N ILE A 138 -12.76 22.60 4.72
CA ILE A 138 -13.75 22.91 3.69
C ILE A 138 -14.26 21.59 3.09
N ILE A 139 -15.57 21.40 3.08
CA ILE A 139 -16.26 20.28 2.42
C ILE A 139 -17.00 20.84 1.23
N ARG A 140 -16.81 20.27 0.04
CA ARG A 140 -17.42 20.72 -1.20
C ARG A 140 -18.14 19.55 -1.87
N PHE A 141 -19.43 19.68 -2.10
CA PHE A 141 -20.23 18.75 -2.87
C PHE A 141 -20.61 19.38 -4.21
N ILE A 142 -20.42 18.63 -5.29
CA ILE A 142 -20.77 19.00 -6.65
C ILE A 142 -21.57 17.85 -7.26
N SER A 143 -22.73 18.16 -7.83
CA SER A 143 -23.47 17.27 -8.72
C SER A 143 -23.69 17.90 -10.09
N ASP A 144 -23.76 17.08 -11.13
CA ASP A 144 -23.96 17.51 -12.50
C ASP A 144 -25.44 17.49 -12.93
N GLU A 145 -25.72 17.74 -14.22
CA GLU A 145 -27.08 17.79 -14.76
C GLU A 145 -27.67 16.40 -15.10
N TYR A 146 -26.91 15.31 -14.91
CA TYR A 146 -27.23 13.93 -15.30
C TYR A 146 -27.70 13.08 -14.12
N PHE A 147 -27.49 11.77 -14.11
CA PHE A 147 -28.30 10.82 -13.31
C PHE A 147 -27.86 10.75 -11.83
N PRO A 148 -28.57 11.42 -10.88
CA PRO A 148 -28.18 11.38 -9.49
C PRO A 148 -28.44 9.99 -8.91
N SER A 149 -27.61 9.62 -7.95
CA SER A 149 -27.69 8.35 -7.23
C SER A 149 -28.39 8.50 -5.87
N GLU A 150 -28.74 7.37 -5.26
CA GLU A 150 -29.12 7.24 -3.86
C GLU A 150 -28.09 6.37 -3.14
N PRO A 151 -27.85 6.51 -1.82
CA PRO A 151 -28.53 7.37 -0.84
C PRO A 151 -27.97 8.80 -0.69
N GLY A 152 -26.98 9.22 -1.48
CA GLY A 152 -26.25 10.47 -1.27
C GLY A 152 -25.11 10.31 -0.26
N PHE A 153 -24.82 11.33 0.54
CA PHE A 153 -23.79 11.25 1.59
C PHE A 153 -24.22 11.92 2.88
N CYS A 154 -23.69 11.42 4.00
CA CYS A 154 -23.65 12.12 5.28
C CYS A 154 -22.23 12.01 5.86
N ILE A 155 -21.69 13.12 6.36
CA ILE A 155 -20.39 13.21 7.01
C ILE A 155 -20.63 13.73 8.43
N HIS A 156 -20.29 12.91 9.41
CA HIS A 156 -20.26 13.30 10.81
C HIS A 156 -18.96 14.05 11.11
N TYR A 157 -19.05 15.13 11.88
CA TYR A 157 -17.89 15.88 12.35
C TYR A 157 -17.88 16.00 13.88
N SER A 158 -16.68 16.02 14.47
CA SER A 158 -16.50 16.24 15.91
C SER A 158 -15.22 17.03 16.20
N PRO A 159 -15.19 17.87 17.25
CA PRO A 159 -14.01 18.60 17.64
C PRO A 159 -13.08 17.71 18.48
N LEU A 160 -11.80 17.70 18.15
CA LEU A 160 -10.74 16.99 18.88
C LEU A 160 -9.79 18.01 19.53
N PRO A 161 -9.45 17.89 20.83
CA PRO A 161 -8.43 18.73 21.44
C PRO A 161 -7.07 18.58 20.73
N VAL A 162 -6.41 19.70 20.43
CA VAL A 162 -5.00 19.69 20.02
C VAL A 162 -4.20 19.32 21.28
N SER A 163 -3.76 18.06 21.37
CA SER A 163 -2.82 17.64 22.40
C SER A 163 -1.50 18.40 22.15
N ILE A 164 -1.29 19.48 22.90
CA ILE A 164 0.02 20.12 23.01
C ILE A 164 0.90 19.09 23.72
N SER A 165 1.75 18.39 22.98
CA SER A 165 2.83 17.60 23.57
C SER A 165 3.76 18.57 24.29
N GLU A 166 3.81 18.44 25.62
CA GLU A 166 4.75 19.09 26.53
C GLU A 166 6.21 18.85 26.10
N PRO A 167 7.17 19.74 26.40
CA PRO A 167 8.52 19.72 25.82
C PRO A 167 9.30 18.44 26.11
N GLU A 168 10.07 18.01 25.11
CA GLU A 168 10.98 16.87 25.11
C GLU A 168 11.76 16.67 26.41
N VAL A 169 11.43 15.59 27.13
CA VAL A 169 12.39 14.75 27.84
C VAL A 169 12.55 13.50 26.96
N PRO A 170 13.77 13.05 26.63
CA PRO A 170 14.01 12.10 25.55
C PRO A 170 13.46 10.72 25.92
N ALA A 171 12.24 10.46 25.51
CA ALA A 171 11.64 9.14 25.44
C ALA A 171 11.10 8.99 24.02
N LEU A 172 11.80 8.12 23.27
CA LEU A 172 11.47 7.43 22.02
C LEU A 172 10.28 7.97 21.19
N PRO A 173 10.50 8.26 19.89
CA PRO A 173 9.44 8.73 19.01
C PRO A 173 8.35 7.66 18.77
N PRO A 174 7.11 8.07 18.44
CA PRO A 174 6.05 7.16 18.04
C PRO A 174 6.38 6.50 16.68
N PRO A 175 6.01 5.22 16.48
CA PRO A 175 6.50 4.37 15.38
C PRO A 175 5.97 4.71 13.97
N SER A 176 5.21 5.79 13.77
CA SER A 176 4.56 6.08 12.47
C SER A 176 5.26 7.13 11.60
N LEU A 177 6.40 7.66 12.04
CA LEU A 177 7.40 8.32 11.18
C LEU A 177 8.80 7.79 11.51
N GLN A 178 8.91 6.48 11.68
CA GLN A 178 10.17 5.82 11.36
C GLN A 178 10.42 6.14 9.90
N GLY A 179 11.44 6.95 9.59
CA GLY A 179 11.82 7.24 8.21
C GLY A 179 11.90 5.91 7.46
N VAL A 180 11.68 5.91 6.14
CA VAL A 180 11.74 4.68 5.32
C VAL A 180 12.93 3.77 5.68
N GLU A 181 14.02 4.38 6.14
CA GLU A 181 15.19 3.78 6.76
C GLU A 181 14.92 2.92 8.02
N GLU A 182 14.24 3.44 9.03
CA GLU A 182 13.97 2.73 10.29
C GLU A 182 12.89 1.64 10.09
N LEU A 183 11.94 1.87 9.16
CA LEU A 183 11.02 0.82 8.70
C LEU A 183 11.77 -0.29 7.92
N SER A 184 12.73 0.09 7.08
CA SER A 184 13.59 -0.85 6.33
C SER A 184 14.41 -1.71 7.29
N GLU A 185 14.95 -1.12 8.34
CA GLU A 185 15.70 -1.82 9.38
C GLU A 185 14.82 -2.82 10.15
N ALA A 186 13.62 -2.41 10.54
CA ALA A 186 12.66 -3.30 11.20
C ALA A 186 12.25 -4.48 10.30
N VAL A 187 12.01 -4.22 9.01
CA VAL A 187 11.64 -5.25 8.02
C VAL A 187 12.83 -6.16 7.66
N ALA A 188 14.07 -5.66 7.71
CA ALA A 188 15.27 -6.45 7.43
C ALA A 188 15.42 -7.65 8.39
N GLY A 189 14.97 -7.51 9.64
CA GLY A 189 14.98 -8.57 10.65
C GLY A 189 13.88 -9.64 10.49
N LEU A 190 12.78 -9.31 9.81
CA LEU A 190 11.67 -10.25 9.56
C LEU A 190 12.09 -11.25 8.48
N SER A 191 11.51 -12.45 8.40
CA SER A 191 11.94 -13.52 7.48
C SER A 191 10.90 -13.87 6.42
N THR A 192 9.61 -13.66 6.73
CA THR A 192 8.51 -13.98 5.82
C THR A 192 7.65 -12.77 5.50
N VAL A 193 6.98 -12.78 4.35
CA VAL A 193 5.97 -11.77 4.00
C VAL A 193 4.88 -11.71 5.08
N GLU A 194 4.49 -12.83 5.68
CA GLU A 194 3.49 -12.85 6.75
C GLU A 194 3.93 -12.05 7.97
N GLU A 195 5.20 -12.20 8.39
CA GLU A 195 5.78 -11.43 9.49
C GLU A 195 5.82 -9.93 9.16
N VAL A 196 6.16 -9.58 7.92
CA VAL A 196 6.13 -8.19 7.44
C VAL A 196 4.72 -7.62 7.52
N MET A 197 3.72 -8.32 7.00
CA MET A 197 2.33 -7.85 7.04
C MET A 197 1.79 -7.75 8.46
N LYS A 198 2.12 -8.71 9.35
CA LYS A 198 1.77 -8.64 10.77
C LYS A 198 2.44 -7.48 11.49
N TYR A 199 3.66 -7.12 11.11
CA TYR A 199 4.38 -6.00 11.69
C TYR A 199 3.79 -4.66 11.24
N LEU A 200 3.44 -4.55 9.96
CA LEU A 200 2.90 -3.32 9.37
C LEU A 200 1.43 -3.07 9.75
N GLU A 201 0.57 -4.09 9.63
CA GLU A 201 -0.87 -4.00 9.91
C GLU A 201 -1.37 -5.22 10.73
N PRO A 202 -1.12 -5.24 12.05
CA PRO A 202 -1.43 -6.38 12.92
C PRO A 202 -2.91 -6.80 12.93
N GLU A 203 -3.82 -5.85 12.67
CA GLU A 203 -5.27 -6.07 12.72
C GLU A 203 -5.86 -6.51 11.37
N ARG A 204 -5.14 -6.29 10.25
CA ARG A 204 -5.67 -6.51 8.89
C ARG A 204 -4.83 -7.42 8.01
N TRP A 205 -3.65 -7.85 8.47
CA TRP A 205 -2.69 -8.65 7.70
C TRP A 205 -3.27 -9.88 6.97
N GLN A 206 -4.29 -10.54 7.53
CA GLN A 206 -4.93 -11.70 6.89
C GLN A 206 -5.68 -11.32 5.61
N LEU A 207 -6.41 -10.21 5.64
CA LEU A 207 -7.13 -9.70 4.48
C LEU A 207 -6.13 -9.22 3.43
N ASP A 208 -5.09 -8.49 3.86
CA ASP A 208 -4.08 -7.97 2.94
C ASP A 208 -3.27 -9.10 2.27
N MET A 209 -2.98 -10.18 3.01
CA MET A 209 -2.35 -11.38 2.44
C MET A 209 -3.24 -12.08 1.40
N GLU A 210 -4.55 -12.14 1.63
CA GLU A 210 -5.49 -12.73 0.66
C GLU A 210 -5.68 -11.84 -0.57
N GLU A 211 -5.56 -10.52 -0.43
CA GLU A 211 -5.65 -9.56 -1.53
C GLU A 211 -4.37 -9.49 -2.38
N LEU A 212 -3.20 -9.76 -1.79
CA LEU A 212 -1.87 -9.65 -2.43
C LEU A 212 -1.74 -10.39 -3.78
N TYR A 213 -2.49 -11.48 -3.95
CA TYR A 213 -2.47 -12.33 -5.13
C TYR A 213 -3.81 -12.39 -5.88
N LYS A 214 -4.81 -11.61 -5.46
CA LYS A 214 -6.06 -11.44 -6.19
C LYS A 214 -5.82 -10.42 -7.32
N PRO A 215 -6.33 -10.67 -8.54
CA PRO A 215 -6.29 -9.66 -9.59
C PRO A 215 -7.22 -8.50 -9.25
N THR A 216 -6.68 -7.50 -8.55
CA THR A 216 -7.31 -6.20 -8.31
C THR A 216 -7.01 -5.23 -9.45
N TRP A 217 -7.74 -4.11 -9.51
CA TRP A 217 -7.52 -3.01 -10.47
C TRP A 217 -6.18 -2.28 -10.26
N GLN A 218 -5.46 -2.61 -9.20
CA GLN A 218 -4.12 -2.12 -8.88
C GLN A 218 -3.07 -2.83 -9.73
N VAL A 219 -2.02 -2.11 -10.10
CA VAL A 219 -0.95 -2.57 -11.01
C VAL A 219 -0.21 -3.77 -10.39
N LEU A 220 -0.59 -4.98 -10.79
CA LEU A 220 0.17 -6.19 -10.49
C LEU A 220 1.53 -6.12 -11.20
N GLY A 221 2.59 -6.55 -10.52
CA GLY A 221 3.93 -6.61 -11.10
C GLY A 221 3.95 -7.42 -12.41
N LYS A 222 4.79 -7.02 -13.37
CA LYS A 222 4.92 -7.71 -14.67
C LYS A 222 5.19 -9.21 -14.53
N SER A 223 5.84 -9.64 -13.44
CA SER A 223 6.07 -11.03 -13.08
C SER A 223 4.78 -11.83 -12.90
N PHE A 224 3.75 -11.25 -12.29
CA PHE A 224 2.42 -11.86 -12.14
C PHE A 224 1.73 -12.03 -13.51
N ILE A 225 1.81 -10.99 -14.36
CA ILE A 225 1.14 -10.96 -15.67
C ILE A 225 1.78 -11.95 -16.66
N LEU A 226 3.11 -12.00 -16.70
CA LEU A 226 3.87 -12.86 -17.62
C LEU A 226 3.86 -14.33 -17.20
N ASN A 227 3.74 -14.62 -15.90
CA ASN A 227 3.86 -15.98 -15.36
C ASN A 227 2.51 -16.63 -15.03
N LYS A 228 1.51 -16.42 -15.91
CA LYS A 228 0.11 -16.93 -15.81
C LYS A 228 -0.05 -18.43 -15.48
N LYS A 229 1.01 -19.23 -15.54
CA LYS A 229 0.98 -20.67 -15.20
C LYS A 229 1.13 -20.95 -13.70
N ALA A 230 1.64 -20.01 -12.91
CA ALA A 230 1.65 -20.11 -11.45
C ALA A 230 0.41 -19.39 -10.90
N ARG A 231 -0.63 -20.14 -10.51
CA ARG A 231 -1.74 -19.62 -9.70
C ARG A 231 -1.15 -19.19 -8.35
N GLY A 232 -0.71 -17.93 -8.21
CA GLY A 232 -0.16 -17.42 -6.95
C GLY A 232 0.96 -16.40 -7.04
N GLY A 233 1.25 -15.81 -8.21
CA GLY A 233 2.31 -14.79 -8.31
C GLY A 233 3.72 -15.34 -8.10
N ALA A 234 4.69 -14.46 -7.80
CA ALA A 234 6.04 -14.86 -7.44
C ALA A 234 6.12 -15.12 -5.93
N ASP A 235 6.69 -16.24 -5.52
CA ASP A 235 6.92 -16.55 -4.11
C ASP A 235 8.06 -15.68 -3.57
N LEU A 236 7.67 -14.59 -2.88
CA LEU A 236 8.61 -13.61 -2.34
C LEU A 236 9.48 -14.19 -1.22
N ASN A 237 8.99 -15.18 -0.48
CA ASN A 237 9.76 -15.86 0.57
C ASN A 237 10.86 -16.71 -0.08
N LEU A 238 10.55 -17.44 -1.15
CA LEU A 238 11.52 -18.22 -1.90
C LEU A 238 12.62 -17.32 -2.50
N LEU A 239 12.22 -16.19 -3.11
CA LEU A 239 13.18 -15.23 -3.67
C LEU A 239 14.14 -14.67 -2.60
N ARG A 240 13.62 -14.38 -1.40
CA ARG A 240 14.44 -13.93 -0.27
C ARG A 240 15.47 -15.00 0.16
N GLU A 241 15.03 -16.24 0.28
CA GLU A 241 15.90 -17.35 0.68
C GLU A 241 16.97 -17.67 -0.37
N GLU A 242 16.62 -17.58 -1.66
CA GLU A 242 17.61 -17.70 -2.74
C GLU A 242 18.69 -16.61 -2.63
N VAL A 243 18.31 -15.35 -2.43
CA VAL A 243 19.29 -14.26 -2.27
C VAL A 243 20.18 -14.50 -1.04
N ARG A 244 19.63 -14.96 0.09
CA ARG A 244 20.41 -15.30 1.29
C ARG A 244 21.42 -16.42 1.03
N LEU A 245 21.00 -17.49 0.35
CA LEU A 245 21.84 -18.65 0.05
C LEU A 245 23.07 -18.28 -0.80
N TYR A 246 22.93 -17.29 -1.69
CA TYR A 246 23.99 -16.88 -2.59
C TYR A 246 24.70 -15.58 -2.22
N SER A 247 24.27 -14.87 -1.18
CA SER A 247 24.89 -13.60 -0.75
C SER A 247 26.30 -13.82 -0.21
N CYS A 248 26.49 -14.42 0.97
CA CYS A 248 27.82 -14.61 1.55
C CYS A 248 28.00 -16.05 2.07
N THR A 249 28.65 -16.91 1.28
CA THR A 249 28.78 -18.35 1.59
C THR A 249 30.15 -18.94 1.22
N PRO A 250 30.55 -20.08 1.82
CA PRO A 250 31.77 -20.80 1.46
C PRO A 250 31.73 -21.40 0.04
N ARG A 251 32.54 -20.86 -0.87
CA ARG A 251 32.64 -21.27 -2.28
C ARG A 251 33.97 -21.95 -2.58
N ASN A 252 33.98 -22.77 -3.63
CA ASN A 252 35.20 -23.44 -4.08
C ASN A 252 36.11 -22.44 -4.80
N TYR A 253 37.33 -22.29 -4.32
CA TYR A 253 38.40 -21.49 -4.93
C TYR A 253 39.58 -22.39 -5.26
N SER A 254 40.14 -22.23 -6.46
CA SER A 254 41.41 -22.87 -6.81
C SER A 254 42.57 -22.04 -6.27
N VAL A 255 43.42 -22.63 -5.44
CA VAL A 255 44.61 -21.96 -4.89
C VAL A 255 45.89 -22.65 -5.33
N SER A 256 46.93 -21.85 -5.58
CA SER A 256 48.27 -22.31 -5.93
C SER A 256 49.03 -22.70 -4.66
N LEU A 257 49.47 -23.96 -4.55
CA LEU A 257 50.22 -24.43 -3.38
C LEU A 257 51.55 -23.70 -3.18
N ARG A 258 52.16 -23.25 -4.28
CA ARG A 258 53.38 -22.44 -4.26
C ARG A 258 53.15 -21.09 -3.57
N GLU A 259 52.03 -20.44 -3.86
CA GLU A 259 51.68 -19.12 -3.33
C GLU A 259 51.21 -19.23 -1.88
N GLU A 260 50.30 -20.16 -1.58
CA GLU A 260 49.75 -20.38 -0.24
C GLU A 260 50.85 -20.78 0.77
N LEU A 261 51.75 -21.70 0.38
CA LEU A 261 52.83 -22.16 1.26
C LEU A 261 54.08 -21.29 1.18
N LYS A 262 54.14 -20.32 0.26
CA LYS A 262 55.30 -19.45 0.00
C LYS A 262 56.61 -20.23 -0.26
N ARG A 263 56.51 -21.37 -0.95
CA ARG A 263 57.63 -22.29 -1.22
C ARG A 263 57.98 -22.30 -2.70
N THR A 264 59.21 -21.89 -3.03
CA THR A 264 59.69 -21.81 -4.43
C THR A 264 60.74 -22.85 -4.78
N ASP A 265 61.30 -23.53 -3.78
CA ASP A 265 62.38 -24.53 -3.89
C ASP A 265 61.88 -25.96 -4.17
N VAL A 266 60.57 -26.14 -4.23
CA VAL A 266 59.88 -27.42 -4.42
C VAL A 266 58.73 -27.28 -5.42
N ILE A 267 58.34 -28.39 -6.03
CA ILE A 267 57.19 -28.49 -6.91
C ILE A 267 56.16 -29.41 -6.24
N PHE A 268 54.91 -28.97 -6.17
CA PHE A 268 53.79 -29.78 -5.70
C PHE A 268 52.99 -30.33 -6.87
N TRP A 269 52.53 -31.57 -6.76
CA TRP A 269 51.60 -32.19 -7.71
C TRP A 269 50.39 -32.79 -6.96
N PRO A 270 49.15 -32.36 -7.28
CA PRO A 270 48.82 -31.26 -8.20
C PRO A 270 49.34 -29.91 -7.70
N SER A 271 49.55 -28.94 -8.60
CA SER A 271 50.08 -27.61 -8.24
C SER A 271 49.03 -26.70 -7.59
N CYS A 272 47.74 -27.01 -7.82
CA CYS A 272 46.61 -26.27 -7.28
C CYS A 272 45.62 -27.23 -6.61
N LEU A 273 44.95 -26.75 -5.56
CA LEU A 273 43.88 -27.48 -4.87
C LEU A 273 42.63 -26.62 -4.73
N LEU A 274 41.48 -27.27 -4.55
CA LEU A 274 40.23 -26.59 -4.21
C LEU A 274 40.15 -26.38 -2.70
N VAL A 275 39.92 -25.12 -2.32
CA VAL A 275 39.68 -24.73 -0.93
C VAL A 275 38.36 -23.98 -0.82
N LYS A 276 37.73 -24.04 0.36
CA LYS A 276 36.58 -23.19 0.64
C LYS A 276 37.04 -21.80 1.04
N ARG A 277 36.60 -20.77 0.33
CA ARG A 277 36.78 -19.36 0.68
C ARG A 277 35.43 -18.66 0.64
N CYS A 278 35.27 -17.63 1.47
CA CYS A 278 34.06 -16.83 1.49
C CYS A 278 33.95 -16.05 0.19
N GLY A 279 32.75 -16.01 -0.39
CA GLY A 279 32.51 -15.28 -1.62
C GLY A 279 31.03 -14.99 -1.85
N GLY A 280 30.81 -14.05 -2.76
CA GLY A 280 29.50 -13.44 -3.02
C GLY A 280 29.46 -12.00 -2.49
N ASN A 281 28.28 -11.39 -2.44
CA ASN A 281 28.04 -10.01 -2.02
C ASN A 281 27.14 -9.95 -0.78
N CYS A 282 27.24 -8.86 -0.02
CA CYS A 282 26.40 -8.62 1.14
C CYS A 282 25.12 -7.88 0.75
N ALA A 283 24.29 -8.50 -0.09
CA ALA A 283 23.14 -7.84 -0.73
C ALA A 283 21.93 -7.58 0.19
N CYS A 284 21.87 -8.22 1.36
CA CYS A 284 20.75 -8.13 2.31
C CYS A 284 21.22 -7.66 3.70
N CYS A 285 21.86 -6.49 3.78
CA CYS A 285 22.18 -5.82 5.04
C CYS A 285 21.09 -4.79 5.39
N SER A 286 21.04 -4.34 6.65
CA SER A 286 20.08 -3.34 7.15
C SER A 286 20.34 -1.95 6.55
N HIS A 287 21.60 -1.48 6.55
CA HIS A 287 22.00 -0.13 6.07
C HIS A 287 23.33 -0.14 5.32
N HIS A 288 23.44 0.66 4.24
CA HIS A 288 24.69 0.93 3.51
C HIS A 288 25.50 -0.31 3.03
N CYS A 289 24.83 -1.24 2.33
CA CYS A 289 25.45 -2.50 1.87
C CYS A 289 26.68 -2.37 0.95
N TYR A 290 26.96 -1.17 0.44
CA TYR A 290 28.14 -0.90 -0.39
C TYR A 290 29.46 -0.99 0.40
N ASP A 291 29.42 -0.83 1.72
CA ASP A 291 30.60 -0.92 2.61
C ASP A 291 30.71 -2.26 3.35
N CYS A 292 29.91 -3.26 2.98
CA CYS A 292 29.92 -4.59 3.59
C CYS A 292 30.84 -5.57 2.86
N GLN A 293 31.58 -6.38 3.62
CA GLN A 293 32.47 -7.41 3.09
C GLN A 293 32.07 -8.80 3.59
N CYS A 294 32.10 -9.78 2.68
CA CYS A 294 31.90 -11.18 3.01
C CYS A 294 33.20 -11.78 3.55
N VAL A 295 33.25 -11.99 4.87
CA VAL A 295 34.45 -12.44 5.59
C VAL A 295 34.22 -13.80 6.25
N PRO A 296 35.29 -14.57 6.55
CA PRO A 296 35.14 -15.82 7.30
C PRO A 296 34.73 -15.57 8.74
N ALA A 297 33.63 -16.20 9.15
CA ALA A 297 33.23 -16.29 10.56
C ALA A 297 33.92 -17.48 11.26
N ARG A 298 34.16 -18.57 10.52
CA ARG A 298 34.90 -19.73 11.01
C ARG A 298 35.88 -20.24 9.97
N VAL A 299 37.13 -20.47 10.39
CA VAL A 299 38.19 -21.04 9.56
C VAL A 299 38.68 -22.33 10.18
N ALA A 300 38.90 -23.35 9.36
CA ALA A 300 39.49 -24.62 9.75
C ALA A 300 40.69 -24.96 8.88
N LYS A 301 41.75 -25.47 9.51
CA LYS A 301 42.95 -25.97 8.81
C LYS A 301 42.71 -27.42 8.41
N LYS A 302 42.77 -27.70 7.11
CA LYS A 302 42.60 -29.06 6.55
C LYS A 302 43.89 -29.48 5.86
N TYR A 303 44.27 -30.74 6.05
CA TYR A 303 45.47 -31.32 5.45
C TYR A 303 45.11 -32.02 4.14
N HIS A 304 45.92 -31.80 3.11
CA HIS A 304 45.77 -32.40 1.80
C HIS A 304 47.04 -33.15 1.44
N GLU A 305 46.91 -34.42 1.10
CA GLU A 305 48.05 -35.24 0.68
C GLU A 305 48.44 -34.87 -0.75
N VAL A 306 49.71 -34.50 -0.97
CA VAL A 306 50.24 -34.11 -2.27
C VAL A 306 51.62 -34.71 -2.53
N LEU A 307 51.98 -34.83 -3.80
CA LEU A 307 53.31 -35.25 -4.19
C LEU A 307 54.26 -34.05 -4.20
N LEU A 308 55.31 -34.10 -3.39
CA LEU A 308 56.40 -33.13 -3.35
C LEU A 308 57.56 -33.61 -4.25
N LEU A 309 58.03 -32.74 -5.13
CA LEU A 309 59.20 -32.97 -5.98
C LEU A 309 60.26 -31.91 -5.65
N LYS A 310 61.44 -32.36 -5.20
CA LYS A 310 62.57 -31.50 -4.86
C LYS A 310 63.78 -31.80 -5.76
N HIS A 311 64.40 -30.77 -6.31
CA HIS A 311 65.61 -30.94 -7.09
C HIS A 311 66.80 -31.32 -6.18
N ARG A 312 67.53 -32.39 -6.52
CA ARG A 312 68.74 -32.78 -5.80
C ARG A 312 69.94 -32.04 -6.40
N GLY A 313 70.60 -31.19 -5.62
CA GLY A 313 71.88 -30.61 -6.03
C GLY A 313 72.91 -31.72 -6.26
N GLY A 314 73.46 -31.80 -7.48
CA GLY A 314 74.58 -32.70 -7.81
C GLY A 314 74.25 -34.08 -8.40
N GLY A 315 73.00 -34.37 -8.80
CA GLY A 315 72.67 -35.63 -9.49
C GLY A 315 71.44 -35.54 -10.38
N ARG A 316 71.41 -36.32 -11.49
CA ARG A 316 70.26 -36.40 -12.40
C ARG A 316 69.06 -37.04 -11.68
N GLY A 317 68.14 -36.25 -11.14
CA GLY A 317 66.86 -36.76 -10.62
C GLY A 317 66.13 -35.82 -9.65
N LEU A 318 64.80 -35.94 -9.61
CA LEU A 318 63.93 -35.29 -8.61
C LEU A 318 63.72 -36.25 -7.43
N LEU A 319 63.93 -35.77 -6.20
CA LEU A 319 63.47 -36.46 -4.99
C LEU A 319 61.94 -36.33 -4.91
N LYS A 320 61.24 -37.45 -4.73
CA LYS A 320 59.78 -37.51 -4.68
C LYS A 320 59.34 -38.04 -3.31
N SER A 321 58.39 -37.39 -2.68
CA SER A 321 57.79 -37.84 -1.42
C SER A 321 56.34 -37.39 -1.31
N MET A 322 55.49 -38.21 -0.70
CA MET A 322 54.15 -37.75 -0.28
C MET A 322 54.30 -36.84 0.94
N THR A 323 53.52 -35.78 0.99
CA THR A 323 53.49 -34.86 2.13
C THR A 323 52.08 -34.31 2.32
N ASP A 324 51.72 -34.06 3.56
CA ASP A 324 50.51 -33.32 3.87
C ASP A 324 50.78 -31.82 3.82
N VAL A 325 50.00 -31.11 3.02
CA VAL A 325 50.00 -29.65 3.00
C VAL A 325 48.79 -29.12 3.76
N PRO A 326 48.98 -28.27 4.77
CA PRO A 326 47.86 -27.64 5.44
C PRO A 326 47.35 -26.45 4.64
N LEU A 327 46.04 -26.39 4.43
CA LEU A 327 45.35 -25.26 3.81
C LEU A 327 44.21 -24.77 4.70
N GLU A 328 43.99 -23.47 4.70
CA GLU A 328 42.87 -22.84 5.41
C GLU A 328 41.60 -22.88 4.58
N HIS A 329 40.52 -23.38 5.19
CA HIS A 329 39.19 -23.45 4.63
C HIS A 329 38.24 -22.61 5.47
N HIS A 330 37.50 -21.73 4.81
CA HIS A 330 36.41 -21.00 5.45
C HIS A 330 35.21 -21.96 5.56
N GLU A 331 34.78 -22.26 6.78
CA GLU A 331 33.64 -23.15 7.02
C GLU A 331 32.33 -22.37 7.15
N GLU A 332 32.40 -21.16 7.67
CA GLU A 332 31.27 -20.25 7.84
C GLU A 332 31.69 -18.85 7.40
N CYS A 333 30.75 -18.11 6.80
CA CYS A 333 30.97 -16.78 6.27
C CYS A 333 29.89 -15.84 6.81
N SER A 334 30.26 -14.59 7.07
CA SER A 334 29.33 -13.55 7.50
C SER A 334 29.60 -12.26 6.76
N CYS A 335 28.57 -11.45 6.59
CA CYS A 335 28.71 -10.08 6.16
C CYS A 335 29.11 -9.22 7.36
N VAL A 336 30.16 -8.43 7.20
CA VAL A 336 30.59 -7.43 8.17
C VAL A 336 30.56 -6.08 7.48
N CYS A 337 29.75 -5.17 8.02
CA CYS A 337 29.54 -3.81 7.55
C CYS A 337 30.26 -2.83 8.49
N LYS A 338 30.64 -1.65 8.00
CA LYS A 338 31.46 -0.68 8.76
C LYS A 338 30.73 -0.02 9.94
N ASP A 339 29.40 -0.03 9.92
CA ASP A 339 28.55 0.70 10.87
C ASP A 339 27.64 -0.24 11.71
N ASP A 340 27.95 -1.54 11.75
CA ASP A 340 27.24 -2.56 12.57
C ASP A 340 27.95 -2.86 13.91
#